data_AF-A0AB36H2B8-F1
#
_entry.id   AF-A0AB36H2B8-F1
#
_cell.length_a   1.000
_cell.length_b   1.000
_cell.length_c   1.000
_cell.angle_alpha   90.00
_cell.angle_beta   90.00
_cell.angle_gamma   90.00
#
_symmetry.space_group_name_H-M   'P 1'
#
loop_
_entity.id
_entity.type
_entity.pdbx_description
1 polymer ?
#
loop_
_entity_poly.entity_id
_entity_poly.type
_entity_poly.pdbx_seq_one_letter_code
_entity_poly.pdbx_strand_id
1 'polypeptide(L)'
;MVVLAILALALCLFFALWYAISPQHVWRTFYAWRYRDRDANEPSETTYFLQRIGGIVGSIFAIIGIIVIIALALDGQAKEYERRKQIEGQQLQVQTVGHFPEA
;
A
#
# COMPACT_ATOMS: atom_id res chain seq x y z
N MET A 1 8.26 -7.78 -2.70
CA MET A 1 8.26 -6.36 -2.30
C MET A 1 6.89 -5.71 -2.41
N VAL A 2 6.14 -5.87 -3.52
CA VAL A 2 4.79 -5.29 -3.70
C VAL A 2 3.82 -5.65 -2.57
N VAL A 3 3.73 -6.94 -2.19
CA VAL A 3 2.83 -7.39 -1.10
C VAL A 3 3.17 -6.72 0.23
N LEU A 4 4.46 -6.62 0.58
CA LEU A 4 4.89 -5.95 1.81
C LEU A 4 4.53 -4.46 1.81
N ALA A 5 4.66 -3.79 0.65
CA ALA A 5 4.27 -2.39 0.51
C ALA A 5 2.76 -2.19 0.69
N ILE A 6 1.94 -3.08 0.13
CA ILE A 6 0.48 -3.06 0.31
C ILE A 6 0.11 -3.30 1.78
N LEU A 7 0.74 -4.29 2.44
CA LEU A 7 0.51 -4.56 3.86
C LEU A 7 0.90 -3.37 4.75
N ALA A 8 2.02 -2.71 4.45
CA ALA A 8 2.43 -1.51 5.16
C ALA A 8 1.41 -0.38 4.99
N LEU A 9 0.94 -0.11 3.76
CA LEU A 9 -0.08 0.91 3.53
C LEU A 9 -1.44 0.55 4.13
N ALA A 10 -1.82 -0.73 4.14
CA ALA A 10 -3.04 -1.19 4.80
C ALA A 10 -2.98 -0.95 6.32
N LEU A 11 -1.81 -1.17 6.94
CA LEU A 11 -1.60 -0.84 8.34
C LEU A 11 -1.67 0.68 8.59
N CYS A 12 -1.04 1.48 7.73
CA CYS A 12 -1.18 2.95 7.79
C CYS A 12 -2.64 3.40 7.66
N LEU A 13 -3.39 2.81 6.73
CA LEU A 13 -4.81 3.10 6.52
C LEU A 13 -5.62 2.77 7.77
N PHE A 14 -5.36 1.61 8.40
CA PHE A 14 -6.03 1.22 9.63
C PHE A 14 -5.85 2.28 10.74
N PHE A 15 -4.62 2.72 11.00
CA PHE A 15 -4.36 3.76 12.01
C PHE A 15 -4.91 5.13 11.62
N ALA A 16 -4.84 5.50 10.34
CA ALA A 16 -5.39 6.76 9.84
C ALA A 16 -6.92 6.81 10.01
N LEU A 17 -7.61 5.70 9.72
CA LEU A 17 -9.05 5.57 9.95
C LEU A 17 -9.40 5.62 11.44
N TRP A 18 -8.57 5.01 12.30
CA TRP A 18 -8.79 5.10 13.74
C TRP A 18 -8.70 6.56 14.22
N TYR A 19 -7.68 7.31 13.79
CA TYR A 19 -7.58 8.74 14.06
C TYR A 19 -8.77 9.55 13.51
N ALA A 20 -9.30 9.20 12.33
CA ALA A 20 -10.47 9.85 11.75
C ALA A 20 -11.76 9.59 12.56
N ILE A 21 -11.95 8.37 13.04
CA ILE A 21 -13.19 7.94 13.70
C ILE A 21 -13.20 8.29 15.18
N SER A 22 -12.12 7.99 15.91
CA SER A 22 -12.05 8.17 17.35
C SER A 22 -10.61 8.47 17.80
N PRO A 23 -10.15 9.72 17.64
CA PRO A 23 -8.82 10.12 18.09
C PRO A 23 -8.69 10.07 19.62
N GLN A 24 -9.80 10.23 20.36
CA GLN A 24 -9.84 10.09 21.82
C GLN A 24 -9.49 8.67 22.25
N HIS A 25 -10.00 7.65 21.52
CA HIS A 25 -9.63 6.26 21.80
C HIS A 25 -8.15 6.02 21.55
N VAL A 26 -7.58 6.59 20.48
CA VAL A 26 -6.15 6.49 20.19
C VAL A 26 -5.33 7.10 21.31
N TRP A 27 -5.71 8.29 21.77
CA TRP A 27 -5.05 8.96 22.88
C TRP A 27 -5.11 8.14 24.17
N ARG A 28 -6.29 7.64 24.54
CA ARG A 28 -6.47 6.80 25.73
C ARG A 28 -5.68 5.48 25.67
N THR A 29 -5.58 4.89 24.48
CA THR A 29 -4.89 3.60 24.29
C THR A 29 -3.38 3.76 24.34
N PHE A 30 -2.82 4.79 23.69
CA PHE A 30 -1.36 4.89 23.47
C PHE A 30 -0.65 5.98 24.27
N TYR A 31 -1.36 7.02 24.74
CA TYR A 31 -0.73 8.21 25.32
C TYR A 31 -1.13 8.46 26.77
N ALA A 32 -2.35 8.07 27.17
CA ALA A 32 -2.87 8.40 28.50
C ALA A 32 -2.07 7.77 29.66
N TRP A 33 -1.38 6.64 29.43
CA TRP A 33 -0.54 6.01 30.46
C TRP A 33 0.66 6.88 30.89
N ARG A 34 1.06 7.85 30.06
CA ARG A 34 2.15 8.78 30.36
C ARG A 34 1.80 9.79 31.46
N TYR A 35 0.51 10.02 31.71
CA TYR A 35 0.04 11.07 32.60
C TYR A 35 -0.53 10.48 33.90
N ARG A 36 -0.19 11.14 35.02
CA ARG A 36 -0.69 10.75 36.35
C ARG A 36 -2.18 11.08 36.51
N ASP A 37 -2.57 12.25 36.02
CA ASP A 37 -3.97 12.63 35.84
C ASP A 37 -4.26 12.63 34.35
N ARG A 38 -5.17 11.76 33.91
CA ARG A 38 -5.49 11.59 32.49
C ARG A 38 -6.45 12.67 32.03
N ASP A 39 -7.48 12.93 32.82
CA ASP A 39 -8.57 13.83 32.43
C ASP A 39 -8.07 15.28 32.36
N ALA A 40 -7.13 15.66 33.24
CA ALA A 40 -6.49 16.97 33.19
C ALA A 40 -5.56 17.18 31.97
N ASN A 41 -5.04 16.09 31.40
CA ASN A 41 -4.06 16.14 30.30
C ASN A 41 -4.64 15.63 28.96
N GLU A 42 -5.94 15.39 28.90
CA GLU A 42 -6.61 15.01 27.65
C GLU A 42 -6.50 16.17 26.64
N PRO A 43 -6.17 15.89 25.36
CA PRO A 43 -6.16 16.90 24.31
C PRO A 43 -7.49 17.64 24.21
N SER A 44 -7.42 18.90 23.85
CA SER A 44 -8.62 19.69 23.57
C SER A 44 -9.41 19.16 22.37
N GLU A 45 -10.69 19.48 22.31
CA GLU A 45 -11.55 19.13 21.17
C GLU A 45 -11.01 19.65 19.83
N THR A 46 -10.39 20.84 19.80
CA THR A 46 -9.74 21.37 18.59
C THR A 46 -8.58 20.49 18.14
N THR A 47 -7.79 19.97 19.09
CA THR A 47 -6.71 19.03 18.78
C THR A 47 -7.26 17.73 18.21
N TYR A 48 -8.34 17.20 18.79
CA TYR A 48 -9.00 16.01 18.25
C TYR A 48 -9.61 16.25 16.86
N PHE A 49 -10.18 17.42 16.60
CA PHE A 49 -10.66 17.78 15.27
C PHE A 49 -9.53 17.78 14.23
N LEU A 50 -8.38 18.38 14.54
CA LEU A 50 -7.21 18.36 13.66
C LEU A 50 -6.68 16.93 13.44
N GLN A 51 -6.68 16.10 14.49
CA GLN A 51 -6.32 14.69 14.36
C GLN A 51 -7.26 13.92 13.45
N ARG A 52 -8.58 14.21 13.50
CA ARG A 52 -9.56 13.60 12.57
C ARG A 52 -9.27 14.00 11.13
N ILE A 53 -9.01 15.28 10.88
CA ILE A 53 -8.63 15.78 9.55
C ILE A 53 -7.37 15.06 9.07
N GLY A 54 -6.34 14.98 9.91
CA GLY A 54 -5.10 14.25 9.60
C GLY A 54 -5.37 12.78 9.28
N GLY A 55 -6.23 12.11 10.03
CA GLY A 55 -6.67 10.73 9.78
C GLY A 55 -7.40 10.57 8.44
N ILE A 56 -8.31 11.48 8.10
CA ILE A 56 -9.04 11.47 6.82
C ILE A 56 -8.06 11.64 5.65
N VAL A 57 -7.20 12.66 5.73
CA VAL A 57 -6.19 12.95 4.69
C VAL A 57 -5.23 11.78 4.54
N GLY A 58 -4.71 11.25 5.65
CA GLY A 58 -3.84 10.08 5.66
C GLY A 58 -4.51 8.83 5.05
N SER A 59 -5.80 8.63 5.32
CA SER A 59 -6.57 7.53 4.73
C SER A 59 -6.68 7.67 3.21
N ILE A 60 -6.97 8.87 2.71
CA ILE A 60 -7.03 9.15 1.26
C ILE A 60 -5.69 8.82 0.60
N PHE A 61 -4.57 9.30 1.16
CA PHE A 61 -3.24 9.02 0.61
C PHE A 61 -2.88 7.53 0.65
N ALA A 62 -3.24 6.81 1.72
CA ALA A 62 -3.00 5.38 1.80
C ALA A 62 -3.79 4.60 0.73
N ILE A 63 -5.07 4.95 0.52
CA ILE A 63 -5.91 4.34 -0.53
C ILE A 63 -5.32 4.61 -1.92
N ILE A 64 -4.96 5.87 -2.21
CA ILE A 64 -4.34 6.24 -3.50
C ILE A 64 -3.04 5.46 -3.70
N GLY A 65 -2.19 5.39 -2.67
CA GLY A 65 -0.92 4.66 -2.71
C GLY A 65 -1.11 3.17 -3.04
N ILE A 66 -2.10 2.51 -2.41
CA ILE A 66 -2.43 1.11 -2.69
C ILE A 66 -2.86 0.94 -4.16
N ILE A 67 -3.76 1.80 -4.66
CA ILE A 67 -4.24 1.75 -6.04
C ILE A 67 -3.08 1.90 -7.02
N VAL A 68 -2.20 2.89 -6.81
CA VAL A 68 -1.03 3.14 -7.66
C VAL A 68 -0.08 1.94 -7.67
N ILE A 69 0.22 1.36 -6.51
CA ILE A 69 1.10 0.19 -6.41
C ILE A 69 0.52 -1.00 -7.16
N ILE A 70 -0.79 -1.26 -7.02
CA ILE A 70 -1.46 -2.35 -7.75
C ILE A 70 -1.40 -2.09 -9.25
N ALA A 71 -1.72 -0.88 -9.71
CA ALA A 71 -1.69 -0.52 -11.12
C ALA A 71 -0.29 -0.73 -11.74
N LEU A 72 0.76 -0.28 -11.05
CA LEU A 72 2.15 -0.47 -11.50
C LEU A 72 2.57 -1.94 -11.48
N ALA A 73 2.12 -2.71 -10.48
CA ALA A 73 2.42 -4.14 -10.40
C ALA A 73 1.76 -4.91 -11.57
N LEU A 74 0.52 -4.59 -11.90
CA LEU A 74 -0.21 -5.22 -13.01
C LEU A 74 0.44 -4.89 -14.37
N ASP A 75 0.81 -3.63 -14.61
CA ASP A 75 1.50 -3.21 -15.85
C ASP A 75 2.86 -3.91 -16.00
N GLY A 76 3.63 -4.01 -14.90
CA GLY A 76 4.92 -4.70 -14.91
C GLY A 76 4.81 -6.19 -15.27
N GLN A 77 3.79 -6.89 -14.74
CA GLN A 77 3.56 -8.29 -15.07
C GLN A 77 3.15 -8.49 -16.54
N ALA A 78 2.30 -7.61 -17.08
CA ALA A 78 1.86 -7.69 -18.48
C ALA A 78 3.06 -7.56 -19.46
N LYS A 79 3.95 -6.61 -19.22
CA LYS A 79 5.16 -6.41 -20.05
C LYS A 79 6.10 -7.60 -20.00
N GLU A 80 6.28 -8.19 -18.82
CA GLU A 80 7.16 -9.35 -18.66
C GLU A 80 6.57 -10.60 -19.34
N TYR A 81 5.26 -10.77 -19.30
CA TYR A 81 4.56 -11.85 -20.00
C TYR A 81 4.74 -11.75 -21.53
N GLU A 82 4.55 -10.56 -22.11
CA GLU A 82 4.80 -10.31 -23.54
C GLU A 82 6.26 -10.57 -23.92
N ARG A 83 7.21 -10.14 -23.09
CA ARG A 83 8.64 -10.37 -23.33
C ARG A 83 8.97 -11.87 -23.37
N ARG A 84 8.38 -12.67 -22.48
CA ARG A 84 8.59 -14.13 -22.45
C ARG A 84 8.06 -14.81 -23.71
N LYS A 85 6.88 -14.44 -24.17
CA LYS A 85 6.32 -14.94 -25.43
C LYS A 85 7.21 -14.64 -26.63
N GLN A 86 7.76 -13.43 -26.72
CA GLN A 86 8.67 -13.06 -27.80
C GLN A 86 9.94 -13.92 -27.80
N ILE A 87 10.53 -14.13 -26.61
CA ILE A 87 11.73 -14.96 -26.47
C ILE A 87 11.42 -16.42 -26.83
N GLU A 88 10.33 -16.99 -26.32
CA GLU A 88 9.92 -18.37 -26.64
C GLU A 88 9.64 -18.54 -28.14
N GLY A 89 8.90 -17.61 -28.76
CA GLY A 89 8.65 -17.61 -30.20
C GLY A 89 9.95 -17.53 -31.03
N GLN A 90 10.90 -16.70 -30.59
CA GLN A 90 12.20 -16.59 -31.25
C GLN A 90 13.05 -17.87 -31.10
N GLN A 91 13.03 -18.51 -29.93
CA GLN A 91 13.72 -19.78 -29.71
C GLN A 91 13.14 -20.92 -30.58
N LEU A 92 11.81 -21.01 -30.68
CA LEU A 92 11.13 -21.97 -31.54
C LEU A 92 11.47 -21.76 -33.02
N GLN A 93 11.61 -20.51 -33.47
CA GLN A 93 12.04 -20.19 -34.83
C GLN A 93 13.49 -20.61 -35.08
N VAL A 94 14.40 -20.36 -34.14
CA VAL A 94 15.82 -20.77 -34.28
C VAL A 94 15.95 -22.31 -34.30
N GLN A 95 15.19 -23.01 -33.44
CA GLN A 95 15.21 -24.48 -33.41
C GLN A 95 14.63 -25.10 -34.68
N THR A 96 13.56 -24.53 -35.24
CA THR A 96 12.99 -25.02 -36.50
C THR A 96 13.96 -24.83 -37.66
N VAL A 97 14.61 -23.65 -37.80
CA VAL A 97 15.59 -23.41 -38.87
C VAL A 97 16.81 -24.31 -38.75
N GLY A 98 17.31 -24.57 -37.52
CA GLY A 98 18.47 -25.44 -37.30
C GLY A 98 18.20 -26.95 -37.44
N HIS A 99 16.93 -27.37 -37.46
CA HIS A 99 16.54 -28.78 -37.57
C HIS A 99 16.04 -29.19 -38.96
N PHE A 100 15.99 -28.27 -39.93
CA PHE A 100 15.68 -28.65 -41.31
C PHE A 100 16.84 -29.50 -41.87
N PRO A 101 16.62 -30.77 -42.24
CA PRO A 101 17.64 -31.53 -42.95
C PRO A 101 17.88 -30.85 -44.29
N GLU A 102 19.13 -30.42 -44.54
CA GLU A 102 19.53 -29.97 -45.87
C GLU A 102 19.32 -31.13 -46.84
N ALA A 103 18.37 -30.94 -47.77
CA ALA A 103 17.98 -31.91 -48.80
C ALA A 103 18.91 -31.86 -50.01
#